data_AF-W2H1I7-F1
#
_entry.id   AF-W2H1I7-F1
#
_cell.length_a   1.000
_cell.length_b   1.000
_cell.length_c   1.000
_cell.angle_alpha   90.00
_cell.angle_beta   90.00
_cell.angle_gamma   90.00
#
_symmetry.space_group_name_H-M   'P 1'
#
loop_
_entity.id
_entity.type
_entity.pdbx_description
1 polymer ?
#
loop_
_entity_poly.entity_id
_entity_poly.type
_entity_poly.pdbx_seq_one_letter_code
_entity_poly.pdbx_strand_id
1 'polypeptide(L)'
;MMADHYDEEADIFSFGVMLSELDLHSLPYSHARIDPNTGRKALDAVILQKVATGALQMSFSSSCLASVVELAESALRWTRHAVHQLRW
;
A
#
# COMPACT_ATOMS: atom_id res chain seq x y z
N MET A 1 -10.37 -16.37 10.31
CA MET A 1 -11.25 -15.38 9.64
C MET A 1 -10.51 -14.05 9.71
N MET A 2 -9.95 -13.57 8.60
CA MET A 2 -8.99 -12.45 8.54
C MET A 2 -9.68 -11.07 8.66
N ALA A 3 -10.63 -10.96 9.59
CA ALA A 3 -11.46 -9.76 9.78
C ALA A 3 -11.49 -9.31 11.25
N ASP A 4 -10.63 -9.86 12.12
CA ASP A 4 -10.71 -9.61 13.58
C ASP A 4 -9.70 -8.58 14.10
N HIS A 5 -8.85 -8.02 13.22
CA HIS A 5 -7.95 -6.91 13.55
C HIS A 5 -7.95 -5.91 12.40
N TYR A 6 -9.08 -5.24 12.20
CA TYR A 6 -9.07 -3.95 11.53
C TYR A 6 -8.76 -2.93 12.63
N ASP A 7 -7.56 -2.37 12.60
CA ASP A 7 -7.05 -1.41 13.57
C ASP A 7 -6.98 -0.01 12.95
N GLU A 8 -6.80 1.02 13.78
CA GLU A 8 -6.64 2.39 13.33
C GLU A 8 -5.48 2.54 12.32
N GLU A 9 -4.49 1.67 12.37
CA GLU A 9 -3.37 1.64 11.45
C GLU A 9 -3.74 1.14 10.06
N ALA A 10 -4.72 0.23 9.94
CA ALA A 10 -5.28 -0.18 8.66
C ALA A 10 -6.01 0.98 7.96
N ASP A 11 -6.70 1.85 8.71
CA ASP A 11 -7.34 3.05 8.18
C ASP A 11 -6.30 4.05 7.66
N ILE A 12 -5.23 4.30 8.44
CA ILE A 12 -4.14 5.20 8.04
C ILE A 12 -3.42 4.65 6.79
N PHE A 13 -3.15 3.34 6.74
CA PHE A 13 -2.57 2.72 5.56
C PHE A 13 -3.48 2.87 4.33
N SER A 14 -4.77 2.58 4.49
CA SER A 14 -5.77 2.66 3.41
C SER A 14 -5.91 4.10 2.89
N PHE A 15 -5.81 5.10 3.77
CA PHE A 15 -5.76 6.51 3.39
C PHE A 15 -4.54 6.84 2.51
N GLY A 16 -3.36 6.33 2.86
CA GLY A 16 -2.16 6.47 2.01
C GLY A 16 -2.37 5.87 0.61
N VAL A 17 -2.97 4.67 0.54
CA VAL A 17 -3.28 4.00 -0.74
C VAL A 17 -4.28 4.83 -1.56
N MET A 18 -5.32 5.36 -0.93
CA MET A 18 -6.29 6.25 -1.58
C MET A 18 -5.63 7.50 -2.15
N LEU A 19 -4.70 8.14 -1.44
CA LEU A 19 -3.96 9.30 -1.95
C LEU A 19 -3.16 8.96 -3.21
N SER A 20 -2.56 7.77 -3.27
CA SER A 20 -1.85 7.31 -4.48
C SER A 20 -2.79 7.04 -5.66
N GLU A 21 -3.99 6.51 -5.39
CA GLU A 21 -5.03 6.30 -6.41
C GLU A 21 -5.54 7.64 -6.96
N LEU A 22 -5.79 8.62 -6.09
CA LEU A 22 -6.23 9.96 -6.48
C LEU A 22 -5.21 10.69 -7.35
N ASP A 23 -3.92 10.53 -7.08
CA ASP A 23 -2.85 11.15 -7.89
C ASP A 23 -2.63 10.42 -9.23
N LEU A 24 -2.62 9.08 -9.23
CA LEU A 24 -2.38 8.29 -10.44
C LEU A 24 -3.62 8.09 -11.32
N HIS A 25 -4.82 8.43 -10.81
CA HIS A 25 -6.10 8.18 -11.48
C HIS A 25 -6.26 6.70 -11.89
N SER A 26 -5.76 5.78 -11.06
CA SER A 26 -5.74 4.35 -11.36
C SER A 26 -5.96 3.54 -10.10
N LEU A 27 -6.59 2.37 -10.27
CA LEU A 27 -6.86 1.45 -9.16
C LEU A 27 -5.59 1.14 -8.35
N PRO A 28 -5.73 0.89 -7.03
CA PRO A 28 -4.61 0.52 -6.17
C PRO A 28 -3.77 -0.60 -6.77
N TYR A 29 -2.46 -0.33 -6.91
CA TYR A 29 -1.48 -1.27 -7.44
C TYR A 29 -1.80 -1.83 -8.83
N SER A 30 -2.56 -1.10 -9.66
CA SER A 30 -2.92 -1.49 -11.03
C SER A 30 -1.71 -1.98 -11.86
N HIS A 31 -0.58 -1.30 -11.72
CA HIS A 31 0.70 -1.60 -12.37
C HIS A 31 1.33 -2.94 -11.93
N ALA A 32 0.96 -3.47 -10.75
CA ALA A 32 1.48 -4.72 -10.21
C ALA A 32 0.54 -5.92 -10.44
N ARG A 33 -0.61 -5.71 -11.09
CA ARG A 33 -1.59 -6.77 -11.34
C ARG A 33 -1.22 -7.71 -12.48
N ILE A 34 -0.21 -7.37 -13.28
CA ILE A 34 0.35 -8.26 -14.30
C ILE A 34 1.80 -8.54 -13.95
N ASP A 35 2.16 -9.82 -13.87
CA ASP A 35 3.53 -10.24 -13.65
C ASP A 35 4.37 -9.96 -14.91
N PRO A 36 5.47 -9.19 -14.82
CA PRO A 36 6.24 -8.77 -15.99
C PRO A 36 7.01 -9.92 -16.67
N ASN A 37 7.28 -11.03 -15.97
CA ASN A 37 8.02 -12.17 -16.51
C ASN A 37 7.10 -13.16 -17.22
N THR A 38 5.88 -13.33 -16.69
CA THR A 38 4.93 -14.35 -17.17
C THR A 38 3.74 -13.77 -17.94
N GLY A 39 3.50 -12.45 -17.85
CA GLY A 39 2.35 -11.77 -18.45
C GLY A 39 1.01 -12.13 -17.82
N ARG A 40 1.01 -12.92 -16.74
CA ARG A 40 -0.21 -13.42 -16.08
C ARG A 40 -0.70 -12.44 -15.03
N LYS A 41 -2.02 -12.46 -14.80
CA LYS A 41 -2.63 -11.69 -13.72
C LYS A 41 -2.12 -12.20 -12.36
N ALA A 42 -1.57 -11.31 -11.56
CA ALA A 42 -1.19 -11.62 -10.19
C ALA A 42 -2.44 -11.85 -9.33
N LEU A 43 -2.38 -12.85 -8.45
CA LEU A 43 -3.42 -13.06 -7.43
C LEU A 43 -3.36 -11.93 -6.40
N ASP A 44 -4.50 -11.52 -5.88
CA ASP A 44 -4.57 -10.44 -4.89
C ASP A 44 -3.75 -10.76 -3.63
N ALA A 45 -3.72 -12.02 -3.21
CA ALA A 45 -2.85 -12.49 -2.12
C ALA A 45 -1.35 -12.26 -2.37
N VAL A 46 -0.90 -12.37 -3.63
CA VAL A 46 0.51 -12.12 -4.01
C VAL A 46 0.81 -10.62 -3.94
N ILE A 47 -0.14 -9.77 -4.36
CA ILE A 47 -0.01 -8.32 -4.26
C ILE A 47 0.06 -7.92 -2.79
N LEU A 48 -0.87 -8.41 -1.96
CA LEU A 48 -0.88 -8.15 -0.52
C LEU A 48 0.42 -8.63 0.16
N GLN A 49 0.94 -9.81 -0.21
CA GLN A 49 2.22 -10.29 0.29
C GLN A 49 3.37 -9.34 -0.08
N LYS A 50 3.43 -8.87 -1.33
CA LYS A 50 4.46 -7.90 -1.76
C LYS A 50 4.35 -6.57 -1.01
N VAL A 51 3.14 -6.12 -0.72
CA VAL A 51 2.89 -4.92 0.10
C VAL A 51 3.37 -5.15 1.55
N ALA A 52 2.99 -6.27 2.16
CA ALA A 52 3.37 -6.62 3.52
C ALA A 52 4.88 -6.78 3.71
N THR A 53 5.60 -7.29 2.71
CA THR A 53 7.07 -7.39 2.73
C THR A 53 7.78 -6.11 2.34
N GLY A 54 7.04 -5.07 1.93
CA GLY A 54 7.60 -3.82 1.42
C GLY A 54 8.21 -3.91 0.02
N ALA A 55 8.07 -5.06 -0.65
CA ALA A 55 8.50 -5.28 -2.04
C ALA A 55 7.62 -4.53 -3.06
N LEU A 56 6.42 -4.11 -2.65
CA LEU A 56 5.55 -3.22 -3.39
C LEU A 56 5.11 -2.08 -2.47
N GLN A 57 5.31 -0.84 -2.91
CA GLN A 57 4.95 0.36 -2.17
C GLN A 57 3.99 1.22 -2.98
N MET A 58 3.41 2.22 -2.33
CA MET A 58 2.60 3.23 -3.00
C MET A 58 3.47 4.01 -3.99
N SER A 59 2.86 4.41 -5.10
CA SER A 59 3.54 5.14 -6.17
C SER A 59 2.80 6.44 -6.44
N PHE A 60 3.52 7.47 -6.86
CA PHE A 60 2.98 8.78 -7.20
C PHE A 60 3.55 9.26 -8.53
N SER A 61 2.80 10.12 -9.21
CA SER A 61 3.21 10.85 -10.39
C SER A 61 4.32 11.84 -10.03
N SER A 62 5.15 12.19 -11.02
CA SER A 62 6.20 13.21 -10.83
C SER A 62 5.64 14.62 -10.58
N SER A 63 4.35 14.83 -10.84
CA SER A 63 3.62 16.08 -10.60
C SER A 63 2.90 16.13 -9.25
N CYS A 64 2.90 15.04 -8.48
CA CYS A 64 2.23 15.02 -7.19
C CYS A 64 2.87 16.03 -6.23
N LEU A 65 2.06 16.67 -5.40
CA LEU A 65 2.55 17.59 -4.38
C LEU A 65 3.40 16.83 -3.36
N ALA A 66 4.61 17.33 -3.08
CA ALA A 66 5.54 16.70 -2.14
C ALA A 66 4.91 16.45 -0.76
N SER A 67 4.05 17.36 -0.28
CA SER A 67 3.34 17.20 0.99
C SER A 67 2.37 16.01 1.00
N VAL A 68 1.76 15.67 -0.14
CA VAL A 68 0.87 14.51 -0.27
C VAL A 68 1.68 13.22 -0.24
N VAL A 69 2.82 13.19 -0.94
CA VAL A 69 3.74 12.05 -0.92
C VAL A 69 4.28 11.81 0.49
N GLU A 70 4.74 12.88 1.17
CA GLU A 70 5.23 12.79 2.55
C GLU A 70 4.15 12.28 3.52
N LEU A 71 2.91 12.74 3.36
CA LEU A 71 1.77 12.28 4.16
C LEU A 71 1.53 10.78 3.97
N ALA A 72 1.47 10.30 2.73
CA ALA A 72 1.28 8.88 2.44
C ALA A 72 2.46 8.02 2.93
N GLU A 73 3.70 8.47 2.75
CA GLU A 73 4.86 7.76 3.29
C GLU A 73 4.85 7.73 4.82
N SER A 74 4.37 8.79 5.47
CA SER A 74 4.22 8.82 6.92
C SER A 74 3.22 7.77 7.39
N ALA A 75 2.08 7.64 6.69
CA ALA A 75 1.10 6.59 6.97
C ALA A 75 1.73 5.19 6.92
N LEU A 76 2.54 4.92 5.88
CA LEU A 76 3.26 3.65 5.75
C LEU A 76 4.27 3.41 6.89
N ARG A 77 4.97 4.45 7.36
CA ARG A 77 5.89 4.36 8.50
C ARG A 77 5.16 4.06 9.81
N TRP A 78 3.99 4.63 10.02
CA TRP A 78 3.16 4.42 11.20
C TRP A 78 2.67 2.96 11.29
N THR A 79 2.13 2.42 10.20
CA THR A 79 1.69 1.01 10.17
C THR A 79 2.83 0.03 10.44
N ARG A 80 4.05 0.29 9.92
CA ARG A 80 5.22 -0.55 10.23
C ARG A 80 5.64 -0.50 11.70
N HIS A 81 5.50 0.63 12.37
CA HIS A 81 5.83 0.76 13.78
C HIS A 81 4.84 0.03 14.69
N ALA A 82 3.54 0.11 14.39
CA ALA A 82 2.51 -0.58 15.17
C ALA A 82 2.68 -2.11 15.11
N VAL A 83 3.01 -2.65 13.93
CA VAL A 83 3.31 -4.09 13.75
C VAL A 83 4.54 -4.55 14.57
N HIS A 84 5.49 -3.66 14.86
CA HIS A 84 6.64 -3.99 15.70
C HIS A 84 6.37 -3.87 17.21
N GLN A 85 5.37 -3.08 17.64
CA GLN A 85 5.02 -2.94 19.07
C GLN A 85 4.04 -4.01 19.56
N LEU A 86 3.20 -4.56 18.69
CA LEU A 86 2.32 -5.69 19.00
C LEU A 86 2.99 -7.02 18.62
N ARG A 87 4.12 -7.33 19.26
CA ARG A 87 4.75 -8.64 19.20
C ARG A 87 4.34 -9.43 20.45
N TRP A 88 3.33 -10.28 20.32
CA TRP A 88 3.21 -11.48 21.17
C TRP A 88 4.21 -12.53 20.67
#